data_AF-A0A7D5MGI8-F1
#
_entry.id   AF-A0A7D5MGI8-F1
#
_cell.length_a   1.000
_cell.length_b   1.000
_cell.length_c   1.000
_cell.angle_alpha   90.00
_cell.angle_beta   90.00
_cell.angle_gamma   90.00
#
_symmetry.space_group_name_H-M   'P 1'
#
loop_
_entity.id
_entity.type
_entity.pdbx_description
1 polymer ?
#
loop_
_entity_poly.entity_id
_entity_poly.type
_entity_poly.pdbx_seq_one_letter_code
_entity_poly.pdbx_strand_id
1 'polypeptide(L)'
;MKEVKYGEKDNALFLDNARIFGRSSLFKGIFESALIPGVHAQAGIHCDFGKYDNFIRAVEVGAMANVFTQSVRLMVNQPARPYMLNFYLAFQLGKRD
;
A
#
# COMPACT_ATOMS: atom_id res chain seq x y z
N MET A 1 6.54 15.41 25.74
CA MET A 1 6.17 14.14 25.08
C MET A 1 7.36 13.67 24.27
N LYS A 2 7.75 12.39 24.42
CA LYS A 2 8.90 11.81 23.70
C LYS A 2 8.36 10.98 22.55
N GLU A 3 8.92 11.17 21.36
CA GLU A 3 8.58 10.34 20.19
C GLU A 3 9.12 8.93 20.41
N VAL A 4 8.27 7.91 20.27
CA VAL A 4 8.62 6.51 20.47
C VAL A 4 8.74 5.84 19.11
N LYS A 5 9.88 5.21 18.85
CA LYS A 5 10.16 4.42 17.64
C LYS A 5 9.96 2.94 17.95
N TYR A 6 9.46 2.17 16.99
CA TYR A 6 9.46 0.71 17.09
C TYR A 6 10.90 0.19 17.16
N GLY A 7 11.25 -0.49 18.25
CA GLY A 7 12.59 -0.97 18.57
C GLY A 7 12.58 -1.70 19.91
N GLU A 8 13.47 -2.68 20.07
CA GLU A 8 13.45 -3.75 21.10
C GLU A 8 13.09 -3.33 22.53
N LYS A 9 13.32 -2.08 22.92
CA LYS A 9 13.08 -1.58 24.28
C LYS A 9 11.70 -0.95 24.52
N ASP A 10 10.98 -0.54 23.47
CA ASP A 10 9.73 0.25 23.59
C ASP A 10 8.55 -0.32 22.76
N ASN A 11 8.62 -1.60 22.37
CA ASN A 11 7.63 -2.26 21.52
C ASN A 11 6.20 -2.22 22.09
N ALA A 12 6.04 -2.33 23.42
CA ALA A 12 4.73 -2.29 24.07
C ALA A 12 4.11 -0.88 24.07
N LEU A 13 4.93 0.17 24.06
CA LEU A 13 4.47 1.56 24.01
C LEU A 13 4.05 1.97 22.59
N PHE A 14 4.71 1.41 21.57
CA PHE A 14 4.40 1.66 20.16
C PHE A 14 3.13 0.92 19.68
N LEU A 15 2.84 -0.26 20.23
CA LEU A 15 1.68 -1.08 19.86
C LEU A 15 0.39 -0.72 20.64
N ASP A 16 0.47 0.23 21.59
CA ASP A 16 -0.67 0.65 22.39
C ASP A 16 -1.51 1.71 21.67
N ASN A 17 -2.71 1.31 21.24
CA ASN A 17 -3.64 2.18 20.51
C ASN A 17 -4.13 3.40 21.31
N ALA A 18 -4.04 3.37 22.65
CA ALA A 18 -4.45 4.49 23.49
C ALA A 18 -3.38 5.59 23.60
N ARG A 19 -2.21 5.40 22.97
CA ARG A 19 -1.06 6.32 23.04
C ARG A 19 -0.71 7.00 21.72
N ILE A 20 -1.68 7.12 20.82
CA ILE A 20 -1.54 7.88 19.58
C ILE A 20 -1.73 9.38 19.88
N PHE A 21 -0.65 10.07 20.25
CA PHE A 21 -0.67 11.51 20.57
C PHE A 21 0.16 12.33 19.58
N GLY A 22 -0.54 13.15 18.78
CA GLY A 22 0.07 14.20 17.96
C GLY A 22 0.78 13.74 16.69
N ARG A 23 1.15 14.72 15.86
CA ARG A 23 1.89 14.50 14.61
C ARG A 23 3.40 14.45 14.87
N SER A 24 4.09 13.54 14.20
CA SER A 24 5.56 13.55 14.09
C SER A 24 6.01 14.64 13.10
N SER A 25 7.31 14.99 13.14
CA SER A 25 7.91 15.92 12.18
C SER A 25 7.85 15.37 10.75
N LEU A 26 7.48 16.21 9.77
CA LEU A 26 7.29 15.81 8.36
C LEU A 26 8.57 15.28 7.69
N PHE A 27 9.74 15.70 8.19
CA PHE A 27 11.04 15.27 7.67
C PHE A 27 11.62 14.03 8.37
N LYS A 28 10.93 13.49 9.39
CA LYS A 28 11.34 12.27 10.08
C LYS A 28 11.04 11.04 9.21
N GLY A 29 11.96 10.10 9.11
CA GLY A 29 11.81 8.89 8.29
C GLY A 29 12.40 8.95 6.87
N ILE A 30 12.76 10.13 6.36
CA ILE A 30 13.32 10.27 4.99
C ILE A 30 14.67 9.54 4.87
N PHE A 31 15.56 9.72 5.85
CA PHE A 31 16.87 9.04 5.87
C PHE A 31 16.82 7.61 6.42
N GLU A 32 15.66 7.15 6.88
CA GLU A 32 15.48 5.82 7.49
C GLU A 32 14.89 4.81 6.51
N SER A 33 14.64 5.24 5.26
CA SER A 33 14.10 4.38 4.20
C SER A 33 15.21 3.55 3.56
N ALA A 34 15.04 2.23 3.53
CA ALA A 34 15.93 1.31 2.84
C ALA A 34 15.45 1.08 1.40
N LEU A 35 16.37 1.17 0.43
CA LEU A 35 16.06 0.83 -0.96
C LEU A 35 16.15 -0.70 -1.13
N ILE A 36 15.01 -1.34 -1.41
CA ILE A 36 14.94 -2.79 -1.62
C ILE A 36 14.56 -3.03 -3.09
N PRO A 37 15.46 -3.61 -3.90
CA PRO A 37 15.12 -3.97 -5.27
C PRO A 37 14.14 -5.15 -5.28
N GLY A 38 13.17 -5.07 -6.19
CA GLY A 38 12.13 -6.08 -6.36
C GLY A 38 11.57 -6.08 -7.78
N VAL A 39 10.79 -7.09 -8.08
CA VAL A 39 10.04 -7.23 -9.32
C VAL A 39 8.57 -6.95 -9.02
N HIS A 40 7.98 -6.07 -9.82
CA HIS A 40 6.55 -5.79 -9.79
C HIS A 40 5.92 -6.30 -11.08
N ALA A 41 4.88 -7.11 -10.95
CA ALA A 41 4.08 -7.61 -12.05
C ALA A 41 2.61 -7.26 -11.81
N GLN A 42 1.94 -6.77 -12.84
CA GLN A 42 0.52 -6.47 -12.81
C GLN A 42 -0.15 -7.09 -14.03
N ALA A 43 -1.29 -7.71 -13.80
CA ALA A 43 -2.13 -8.25 -14.85
C ALA A 43 -3.57 -7.84 -14.58
N GLY A 44 -4.26 -7.32 -15.59
CA GLY A 44 -5.63 -6.84 -15.48
C GLY A 44 -6.39 -7.03 -16.78
N ILE A 45 -7.70 -7.16 -16.63
CA ILE A 45 -8.65 -7.16 -17.73
C ILE A 45 -9.27 -5.77 -17.78
N HIS A 46 -9.14 -5.12 -18.92
CA HIS A 46 -9.76 -3.82 -19.20
C HIS A 46 -10.97 -4.05 -20.10
N CYS A 47 -12.17 -3.81 -19.58
CA CYS A 47 -13.42 -3.93 -20.31
C CYS A 47 -13.96 -2.54 -20.67
N ASP A 48 -13.92 -2.19 -21.96
CA ASP A 48 -14.62 -1.02 -22.51
C ASP A 48 -16.03 -1.43 -22.95
N PHE A 49 -17.06 -0.89 -22.28
CA PHE A 49 -18.44 -1.12 -22.69
C PHE A 49 -18.80 -0.12 -23.80
N GLY A 50 -18.66 -0.58 -25.04
CA GLY A 50 -19.00 0.18 -26.23
C GLY A 50 -20.49 0.49 -26.32
N LYS A 51 -20.83 1.77 -26.13
CA LYS A 51 -21.95 2.47 -26.80
C LYS A 51 -23.38 1.97 -26.50
N TYR A 52 -23.66 1.52 -25.27
CA TYR A 52 -25.04 1.50 -24.76
C TYR A 52 -25.11 2.29 -23.45
N ASP A 53 -25.81 3.42 -23.55
CA ASP A 53 -26.38 4.28 -22.50
C ASP A 53 -25.63 4.47 -21.16
N ASN A 54 -25.11 5.70 -21.00
CA ASN A 54 -25.02 6.45 -19.76
C ASN A 54 -24.50 5.72 -18.50
N PHE A 55 -23.17 5.74 -18.28
CA PHE A 55 -22.50 6.24 -17.05
C PHE A 55 -21.08 5.65 -16.86
N ILE A 56 -20.82 4.42 -17.34
CA ILE A 56 -19.55 3.70 -17.13
C ILE A 56 -18.87 3.45 -18.48
N ARG A 57 -17.67 4.02 -18.69
CA ARG A 57 -16.95 3.88 -19.97
C ARG A 57 -16.01 2.68 -19.98
N ALA A 58 -15.31 2.44 -18.88
CA ALA A 58 -14.47 1.26 -18.73
C ALA A 58 -14.42 0.78 -17.28
N VAL A 59 -14.33 -0.54 -17.13
CA VAL A 59 -14.04 -1.20 -15.85
C VAL A 59 -12.77 -2.00 -16.03
N GLU A 60 -11.81 -1.77 -15.15
CA GLU A 60 -10.56 -2.52 -15.12
C GLU A 60 -10.51 -3.30 -13.81
N VAL A 61 -10.34 -4.60 -13.91
CA VAL A 61 -10.13 -5.47 -12.75
C VAL A 61 -8.83 -6.21 -12.94
N GLY A 62 -8.01 -6.26 -11.90
CA GLY A 62 -6.73 -6.94 -11.99
C GLY A 62 -6.12 -7.30 -10.67
N ALA A 63 -4.99 -7.98 -10.79
CA ALA A 63 -4.14 -8.37 -9.68
C ALA A 63 -2.73 -7.81 -9.89
N MET A 64 -2.08 -7.46 -8.80
CA MET A 64 -0.69 -7.02 -8.77
C MET A 64 0.08 -7.94 -7.82
N ALA A 65 1.22 -8.45 -8.27
CA ALA A 65 2.13 -9.23 -7.46
C ALA A 65 3.48 -8.49 -7.38
N ASN A 66 3.95 -8.29 -6.17
CA ASN A 66 5.28 -7.77 -5.87
C ASN A 66 6.12 -8.88 -5.27
N VAL A 67 7.34 -9.06 -5.77
CA VAL A 67 8.33 -9.98 -5.20
C VAL A 67 9.60 -9.20 -4.90
N PHE A 68 10.06 -9.29 -3.66
CA PHE A 68 11.21 -8.58 -3.15
C PHE A 68 12.38 -9.55 -2.94
N THR A 69 13.60 -9.05 -3.15
CA THR A 69 14.84 -9.81 -2.89
C THR A 69 15.07 -10.09 -1.41
N GLN A 70 14.47 -9.30 -0.53
CA GLN A 70 14.55 -9.42 0.92
C GLN A 70 13.16 -9.51 1.54
N SER A 71 13.05 -10.18 2.69
CA SER A 71 11.78 -10.29 3.42
C SER A 71 11.35 -8.92 3.94
N VAL A 72 10.36 -8.32 3.29
CA VAL A 72 9.82 -7.01 3.68
C VAL A 72 8.79 -7.22 4.79
N ARG A 73 9.01 -6.57 5.94
CA ARG A 73 8.00 -6.48 6.99
C ARG A 73 7.12 -5.26 6.71
N LEU A 74 5.98 -5.50 6.06
CA LEU A 74 4.99 -4.46 5.73
C LEU A 74 4.24 -3.96 6.97
N MET A 75 3.89 -4.89 7.87
CA MET A 75 3.25 -4.58 9.13
C MET A 75 4.00 -5.22 10.28
N VAL A 76 4.22 -4.44 11.35
CA VAL A 76 4.96 -4.86 12.54
C VAL A 76 4.44 -6.18 13.12
N ASN A 77 3.11 -6.34 13.11
CA ASN A 77 2.40 -7.49 13.68
C ASN A 77 2.21 -8.66 12.71
N GLN A 78 2.77 -8.58 11.49
CA GLN A 78 2.67 -9.66 10.50
C GLN A 78 4.04 -10.28 10.21
N PRO A 79 4.10 -11.58 9.89
CA PRO A 79 5.33 -12.22 9.48
C PRO A 79 5.88 -11.55 8.23
N ALA A 80 7.19 -11.31 8.20
CA ALA A 80 7.86 -10.73 7.03
C ALA A 80 7.73 -11.71 5.86
N ARG A 81 7.19 -11.24 4.73
CA ARG A 81 7.02 -12.04 3.52
C ARG A 81 7.75 -11.37 2.36
N PRO A 82 8.48 -12.13 1.53
CA PRO A 82 9.16 -11.58 0.37
C PRO A 82 8.23 -11.36 -0.82
N TYR A 83 6.93 -11.64 -0.70
CA TYR A 83 5.94 -11.43 -1.75
C TYR A 83 4.69 -10.72 -1.21
N MET A 84 4.05 -9.92 -2.06
CA MET A 84 2.78 -9.27 -1.77
C MET A 84 1.86 -9.30 -2.99
N LEU A 85 0.68 -9.91 -2.81
CA LEU A 85 -0.38 -9.98 -3.81
C LEU A 85 -1.48 -8.98 -3.44
N ASN A 86 -1.85 -8.13 -4.39
CA ASN A 86 -2.92 -7.15 -4.29
C ASN A 86 -3.93 -7.38 -5.40
N PHE A 87 -5.17 -7.01 -5.15
CA PHE A 87 -6.22 -6.97 -6.17
C PHE A 87 -6.71 -5.54 -6.27
N TYR A 88 -7.02 -5.10 -7.48
CA TYR A 88 -7.54 -3.77 -7.72
C TYR A 88 -8.75 -3.82 -8.65
N LEU A 89 -9.64 -2.87 -8.44
CA LEU A 89 -10.80 -2.61 -9.26
C LEU A 89 -10.83 -1.11 -9.51
N ALA A 90 -10.73 -0.73 -10.78
CA ALA A 90 -10.76 0.65 -11.22
C ALA A 90 -12.00 0.88 -12.10
N PHE A 91 -12.74 1.94 -11.79
CA PHE A 91 -13.88 2.38 -12.57
C PHE A 91 -13.51 3.67 -13.30
N GLN A 92 -13.58 3.65 -14.62
CA GLN A 92 -13.38 4.84 -15.44
C GLN A 92 -14.74 5.42 -15.81
N LEU A 93 -15.12 6.47 -15.08
CA LEU A 93 -16.31 7.28 -15.32
C LEU A 93 -15.91 8.48 -16.18
N GLY A 94 -16.45 8.59 -17.39
CA GLY A 94 -16.20 9.74 -18.26
C GLY A 94 -17.48 10.15 -18.97
N LYS A 95 -17.85 11.43 -18.84
CA LYS A 95 -18.94 12.02 -19.62
C LYS A 95 -18.32 12.69 -20.84
N ARG A 96 -18.83 12.38 -22.03
CA ARG A 96 -18.49 13.12 -23.26
C ARG A 96 -19.65 14.06 -23.52
N ASP A 97 -19.56 15.28 -22.98
CA ASP A 97 -20.35 16.42 -23.49
C ASP A 97 -19.73 16.92 -24.80
#